data_AF-A0A444GN09-F1
#
_entry.id   AF-A0A444GN09-F1
#
_cell.length_a   1.000
_cell.length_b   1.000
_cell.length_c   1.000
_cell.angle_alpha   90.00
_cell.angle_beta   90.00
_cell.angle_gamma   90.00
#
_symmetry.space_group_name_H-M   'P 1'
#
loop_
_entity.id
_entity.type
_entity.pdbx_description
1 polymer ?
#
loop_
_entity_poly.entity_id
_entity_poly.type
_entity_poly.pdbx_seq_one_letter_code
_entity_poly.pdbx_strand_id
1 'polypeptide(L)'
;MDTEKTGSIFSLLIGLPIGLAMGTMALSASKFYPFRFLLNLASFKLFWNPAVWTLIAAALAIILWRTGKTIAPNLEKKDMLRTSFLFTFLVTVKLFVFIAAIYFIAIIAQWIRIGDAAFLAIVPYSLIAMIFFFAFTTVIVAFTGGLLVVYLTKQKLKIMQGTQ
;
A
#
# COMPACT_ATOMS: atom_id res chain seq x y z
N MET A 1 27.15 -10.24 -1.22
CA MET A 1 25.98 -9.33 -1.25
C MET A 1 24.94 -9.91 -0.31
N ASP A 2 24.54 -9.18 0.74
CA ASP A 2 23.62 -9.72 1.76
C ASP A 2 22.32 -10.20 1.13
N THR A 3 21.99 -11.49 1.32
CA THR A 3 20.78 -12.13 0.79
C THR A 3 19.50 -11.37 1.18
N GLU A 4 19.49 -10.74 2.36
CA GLU A 4 18.40 -9.88 2.84
C GLU A 4 18.22 -8.58 2.03
N LYS A 5 19.32 -7.97 1.56
CA LYS A 5 19.26 -6.75 0.74
C LYS A 5 18.67 -7.06 -0.63
N THR A 6 18.89 -8.26 -1.15
CA THR A 6 18.39 -8.68 -2.47
C THR A 6 16.86 -8.68 -2.53
N GLY A 7 16.17 -9.24 -1.52
CA GLY A 7 14.71 -9.21 -1.46
C GLY A 7 14.13 -7.79 -1.34
N SER A 8 14.84 -6.91 -0.63
CA SER A 8 14.46 -5.51 -0.47
C SER A 8 14.59 -4.70 -1.77
N ILE A 9 15.64 -4.96 -2.55
CA ILE A 9 15.87 -4.31 -3.85
C ILE A 9 14.76 -4.69 -4.83
N PHE A 10 14.44 -5.98 -4.98
CA PHE A 10 13.37 -6.41 -5.89
C PHE A 10 11.99 -5.92 -5.45
N SER A 11 11.72 -5.94 -4.15
CA SER A 11 10.52 -5.37 -3.56
C SER A 11 10.34 -3.89 -3.95
N LEU A 12 11.40 -3.07 -3.87
CA LEU A 12 11.36 -1.68 -4.31
C LEU A 12 11.22 -1.56 -5.82
N LEU A 13 12.05 -2.28 -6.59
CA LEU A 13 12.16 -2.11 -8.04
C LEU A 13 10.85 -2.46 -8.77
N ILE A 14 10.08 -3.40 -8.22
CA ILE A 14 8.80 -3.85 -8.80
C ILE A 14 7.62 -3.24 -8.05
N GLY A 15 7.64 -3.28 -6.72
CA GLY A 15 6.53 -2.82 -5.90
C GLY A 15 6.33 -1.30 -5.96
N LEU A 16 7.41 -0.52 -6.07
CA LEU A 16 7.30 0.94 -6.09
C LEU A 16 6.68 1.46 -7.40
N PRO A 17 7.11 1.05 -8.61
CA PRO A 17 6.45 1.47 -9.85
C PRO A 17 4.98 1.08 -9.91
N ILE A 18 4.63 -0.14 -9.47
CA ILE A 18 3.23 -0.60 -9.41
C ILE A 18 2.41 0.27 -8.45
N GLY A 19 2.96 0.53 -7.26
CA GLY A 19 2.29 1.39 -6.27
C GLY A 19 2.14 2.84 -6.72
N LEU A 20 3.15 3.39 -7.41
CA LEU A 20 3.08 4.73 -8.00
C LEU A 20 2.06 4.79 -9.13
N ALA A 21 2.03 3.80 -10.02
CA ALA A 21 1.03 3.72 -11.09
C ALA A 21 -0.39 3.64 -10.52
N MET A 22 -0.59 2.82 -9.48
CA MET A 22 -1.87 2.76 -8.77
C MET A 22 -2.24 4.10 -8.12
N GLY A 23 -1.26 4.78 -7.50
CA GLY A 23 -1.48 6.10 -6.89
C GLY A 23 -1.83 7.19 -7.90
N THR A 24 -1.18 7.20 -9.07
CA THR A 24 -1.50 8.14 -10.15
C THR A 24 -2.86 7.84 -10.78
N MET A 25 -3.23 6.56 -10.93
CA MET A 25 -4.57 6.16 -11.38
C MET A 25 -5.64 6.61 -10.38
N ALA A 26 -5.42 6.42 -9.08
CA ALA A 26 -6.32 6.88 -8.04
C ALA A 26 -6.48 8.42 -8.06
N LEU A 27 -5.38 9.16 -8.10
CA LEU A 27 -5.40 10.62 -8.23
C LEU A 27 -6.12 11.09 -9.50
N SER A 28 -5.96 10.37 -10.62
CA SER A 28 -6.65 10.68 -11.87
C SER A 28 -8.16 10.43 -11.76
N ALA A 29 -8.56 9.31 -11.13
CA ALA A 29 -9.95 9.00 -10.85
C ALA A 29 -10.62 10.06 -9.95
N SER A 30 -9.87 10.71 -9.06
CA SER A 30 -10.36 11.81 -8.22
C SER A 30 -10.86 13.02 -9.02
N LYS A 31 -10.38 13.20 -10.26
CA LYS A 31 -10.81 14.27 -11.16
C LYS A 31 -12.08 13.93 -11.95
N PHE A 32 -12.51 12.66 -11.94
CA PHE A 32 -13.71 12.23 -12.64
C PHE A 32 -14.98 12.70 -11.89
N TYR A 33 -15.92 13.32 -12.61
CA TYR A 33 -17.04 14.06 -12.00
C TYR A 33 -17.90 13.27 -10.99
N PRO A 34 -18.33 12.02 -11.28
CA PRO A 34 -19.08 11.20 -10.32
C PRO A 34 -18.27 10.88 -9.05
N PHE A 35 -16.97 10.65 -9.22
CA PHE A 35 -16.10 10.32 -8.11
C PHE A 35 -15.83 11.56 -7.25
N ARG A 36 -15.59 12.72 -7.87
CA ARG A 36 -15.44 14.01 -7.17
C ARG A 36 -16.66 14.37 -6.32
N PHE A 37 -17.87 14.04 -6.76
CA PHE A 37 -19.09 14.23 -5.99
C PHE A 37 -19.11 13.38 -4.71
N LEU A 38 -18.77 12.08 -4.82
CA LEU A 38 -18.64 11.18 -3.67
C LEU A 38 -17.54 11.65 -2.70
N LEU A 39 -16.41 12.15 -3.23
CA LEU A 39 -15.32 12.67 -2.42
C LEU A 39 -15.68 13.95 -1.66
N ASN A 40 -16.50 14.81 -2.26
CA ASN A 40 -17.01 16.01 -1.61
C ASN A 40 -18.02 15.68 -0.51
N LEU A 41 -18.92 14.71 -0.75
CA LEU A 41 -19.89 14.24 0.25
C LEU A 41 -19.21 13.60 1.46
N ALA A 42 -18.16 12.82 1.23
CA ALA A 42 -17.44 12.12 2.30
C ALA A 42 -16.26 12.95 2.88
N SER A 43 -16.17 14.24 2.56
CA SER A 43 -15.14 15.18 3.05
C SER A 43 -13.69 14.71 2.89
N PHE A 44 -13.40 13.87 1.89
CA PHE A 44 -12.07 13.30 1.69
C PHE A 44 -11.09 14.25 0.99
N LYS A 45 -11.41 15.53 0.77
CA LYS A 45 -10.58 16.45 -0.03
C LYS A 45 -9.10 16.47 0.40
N LEU A 46 -8.82 16.35 1.69
CA LEU A 46 -7.45 16.32 2.20
C LEU A 46 -6.69 15.05 1.78
N PHE A 47 -7.37 13.90 1.74
CA PHE A 47 -6.79 12.61 1.34
C PHE A 47 -6.40 12.57 -0.14
N TRP A 48 -7.11 13.30 -0.98
CA TRP A 48 -6.83 13.40 -2.42
C TRP A 48 -5.85 14.51 -2.79
N ASN A 49 -5.23 15.15 -1.80
CA ASN A 49 -4.19 16.13 -2.04
C ASN A 49 -2.93 15.42 -2.58
N PRO A 50 -2.34 15.90 -3.70
CA PRO A 50 -1.09 15.35 -4.23
C PRO A 50 0.02 15.20 -3.18
N ALA A 51 0.15 16.14 -2.24
CA ALA A 51 1.14 16.07 -1.18
C ALA A 51 0.96 14.86 -0.24
N VAL A 52 -0.29 14.50 0.06
CA VAL A 52 -0.62 13.31 0.85
C VAL A 52 -0.23 12.03 0.09
N TRP A 53 -0.47 12.00 -1.22
CA TRP A 53 -0.07 10.86 -2.05
C TRP A 53 1.45 10.72 -2.20
N THR A 54 2.20 11.83 -2.22
CA THR A 54 3.67 11.78 -2.15
C THR A 54 4.14 11.16 -0.83
N LEU A 55 3.49 11.51 0.28
CA LEU A 55 3.77 10.95 1.60
C LEU A 55 3.44 9.44 1.65
N ILE A 56 2.31 9.03 1.07
CA ILE A 56 1.93 7.62 0.92
C ILE A 56 2.97 6.85 0.08
N ALA A 57 3.45 7.44 -1.01
CA ALA A 57 4.48 6.83 -1.86
C ALA A 57 5.81 6.65 -1.11
N ALA A 58 6.24 7.65 -0.33
CA ALA A 58 7.44 7.56 0.49
C ALA A 58 7.29 6.47 1.57
N ALA A 59 6.13 6.40 2.23
CA ALA A 59 5.83 5.37 3.20
C ALA A 59 5.82 3.97 2.56
N LEU A 60 5.24 3.83 1.36
CA LEU A 60 5.26 2.58 0.61
C LEU A 60 6.70 2.12 0.33
N ALA A 61 7.60 3.01 -0.09
CA ALA A 61 9.01 2.66 -0.30
C ALA A 61 9.67 2.13 0.98
N ILE A 62 9.45 2.80 2.12
CA ILE A 62 9.99 2.36 3.41
C ILE A 62 9.42 1.01 3.83
N ILE A 63 8.11 0.80 3.64
CA ILE A 63 7.42 -0.45 3.98
C ILE A 63 7.91 -1.60 3.10
N LEU A 64 8.04 -1.37 1.79
CA LEU A 64 8.57 -2.33 0.81
C LEU A 64 10.01 -2.72 1.15
N TRP A 65 10.85 -1.76 1.52
CA TRP A 65 12.23 -2.02 1.94
C TRP A 65 12.28 -2.87 3.21
N ARG A 66 11.58 -2.43 4.27
CA ARG A 66 11.60 -3.14 5.57
C ARG A 66 11.00 -4.54 5.46
N THR A 67 9.92 -4.70 4.70
CA THR A 67 9.24 -5.99 4.56
C THR A 67 9.98 -6.90 3.57
N GLY A 68 10.64 -6.33 2.55
CA GLY A 68 11.46 -7.06 1.58
C GLY A 68 12.65 -7.80 2.22
N LYS A 69 13.21 -7.27 3.31
CA LYS A 69 14.26 -7.96 4.09
C LYS A 69 13.80 -9.32 4.63
N THR A 70 12.50 -9.48 4.89
CA THR A 70 11.94 -10.73 5.43
C THR A 70 11.74 -11.80 4.36
N ILE A 71 11.90 -11.51 3.06
CA ILE A 71 11.63 -12.46 1.98
C ILE A 71 12.65 -13.60 1.99
N ALA A 72 13.95 -13.29 2.05
CA ALA A 72 15.03 -14.29 2.06
C ALA A 72 14.92 -15.30 3.22
N PRO A 73 14.83 -14.86 4.50
CA PRO A 73 14.70 -15.81 5.63
C PRO A 73 13.36 -16.56 5.64
N ASN A 74 12.31 -16.02 5.02
CA ASN A 74 11.04 -16.74 4.88
C ASN A 74 11.09 -17.78 3.75
N LEU A 75 11.83 -17.53 2.66
CA LEU A 75 12.02 -18.51 1.57
C LEU A 75 12.80 -19.74 2.02
N GLU A 76 13.67 -19.62 3.03
CA GLU A 76 14.37 -20.77 3.62
C GLU A 76 13.45 -21.65 4.48
N LYS A 77 12.37 -21.08 5.03
CA LYS A 77 11.49 -21.74 6.00
C LYS A 77 10.10 -22.11 5.45
N LYS A 78 9.68 -21.48 4.35
CA LYS A 78 8.31 -21.54 3.84
C LYS A 78 8.29 -21.58 2.32
N ASP A 79 7.23 -22.17 1.77
CA ASP A 79 6.97 -22.19 0.34
C ASP A 79 6.81 -20.79 -0.25
N MET A 80 7.16 -20.68 -1.53
CA MET A 80 7.14 -19.44 -2.30
C MET A 80 5.78 -18.73 -2.25
N LEU A 81 4.68 -19.48 -2.36
CA LEU A 81 3.32 -18.94 -2.30
C LEU A 81 3.02 -18.35 -0.91
N ARG A 82 3.38 -19.06 0.16
CA ARG A 82 3.19 -18.57 1.54
C ARG A 82 4.01 -17.32 1.81
N THR A 83 5.25 -17.27 1.32
CA THR A 83 6.13 -16.11 1.47
C THR A 83 5.61 -14.91 0.68
N SER A 84 5.10 -15.12 -0.54
CA SER A 84 4.47 -14.07 -1.36
C SER A 84 3.21 -13.50 -0.68
N PHE A 85 2.37 -14.38 -0.15
CA PHE A 85 1.17 -13.99 0.57
C PHE A 85 1.52 -13.19 1.84
N LEU A 86 2.43 -13.70 2.67
CA LEU A 86 2.86 -13.01 3.90
C LEU A 86 3.51 -11.67 3.62
N PHE A 87 4.42 -11.60 2.64
CA PHE A 87 5.05 -10.37 2.22
C PHE A 87 3.99 -9.33 1.85
N THR A 88 3.04 -9.70 0.99
CA THR A 88 2.08 -8.72 0.52
C THR A 88 1.05 -8.34 1.58
N PHE A 89 0.61 -9.30 2.38
CA PHE A 89 -0.25 -9.04 3.52
C PHE A 89 0.40 -8.02 4.48
N LEU A 90 1.68 -8.21 4.82
CA LEU A 90 2.40 -7.29 5.69
C LEU A 90 2.58 -5.90 5.09
N VAL A 91 2.93 -5.81 3.80
CA VAL A 91 3.04 -4.52 3.09
C VAL A 91 1.69 -3.80 3.14
N THR A 92 0.61 -4.52 2.84
CA THR A 92 -0.74 -3.96 2.81
C THR A 92 -1.18 -3.47 4.17
N VAL A 93 -1.10 -4.33 5.20
CA VAL A 93 -1.58 -3.98 6.54
C VAL A 93 -0.85 -2.74 7.05
N LYS A 94 0.47 -2.66 6.86
CA LYS A 94 1.25 -1.48 7.24
C LYS A 94 0.84 -0.23 6.46
N LEU A 95 0.62 -0.37 5.15
CA LEU A 95 0.19 0.75 4.31
C LEU A 95 -1.22 1.22 4.69
N PHE A 96 -2.12 0.29 4.98
CA PHE A 96 -3.48 0.57 5.43
C PHE A 96 -3.49 1.29 6.77
N VAL A 97 -2.72 0.82 7.75
CA VAL A 97 -2.56 1.50 9.05
C VAL A 97 -2.03 2.92 8.87
N PHE A 98 -1.05 3.10 7.98
CA PHE A 98 -0.49 4.42 7.69
C PHE A 98 -1.52 5.36 7.05
N ILE A 99 -2.26 4.88 6.05
CA ILE A 99 -3.32 5.62 5.37
C ILE A 99 -4.46 5.97 6.35
N ALA A 100 -4.86 5.03 7.19
CA ALA A 100 -5.86 5.26 8.23
C ALA A 100 -5.40 6.35 9.21
N ALA A 101 -4.12 6.34 9.61
CA ALA A 101 -3.58 7.39 10.49
C ALA A 101 -3.66 8.78 9.84
N ILE A 102 -3.28 8.91 8.55
CA ILE A 102 -3.43 10.17 7.80
C ILE A 102 -4.90 10.62 7.78
N TYR A 103 -5.80 9.68 7.53
CA TYR A 103 -7.23 9.95 7.47
C TYR A 103 -7.79 10.47 8.81
N PHE A 104 -7.44 9.84 9.92
CA PHE A 104 -7.85 10.30 11.25
C PHE A 104 -7.28 11.69 11.57
N ILE A 105 -6.02 11.95 11.24
CA ILE A 105 -5.41 13.28 11.42
C ILE A 105 -6.18 14.34 10.61
N ALA A 106 -6.56 14.01 9.37
CA ALA A 106 -7.33 14.90 8.50
C ALA A 106 -8.72 15.21 9.08
N ILE A 107 -9.43 14.19 9.58
CA ILE A 107 -10.73 14.36 10.26
C ILE A 107 -10.58 15.28 11.48
N ILE A 108 -9.61 15.01 12.36
CA ILE A 108 -9.43 15.79 13.59
C ILE A 108 -9.12 17.25 13.23
N ALA A 109 -8.23 17.49 12.27
CA ALA A 109 -7.91 18.84 11.82
C ALA A 109 -9.11 19.58 11.22
N GLN A 110 -9.99 18.87 10.51
CA GLN A 110 -11.21 19.44 9.93
C GLN A 110 -12.28 19.69 11.00
N TRP A 111 -12.44 18.77 11.96
CA TRP A 111 -13.37 18.92 13.08
C TRP A 111 -13.03 20.13 13.95
N ILE A 112 -11.75 20.33 14.29
CA ILE A 112 -11.28 21.51 15.05
C ILE A 112 -11.63 22.81 14.33
N ARG A 113 -11.63 22.83 12.99
CA ARG A 113 -11.90 24.04 12.19
C ARG A 113 -13.39 24.37 12.06
N ILE A 114 -14.24 23.35 11.91
CA ILE A 114 -15.64 23.53 11.50
C ILE A 114 -16.61 23.32 12.68
N GLY A 115 -16.25 22.48 13.66
CA GLY A 115 -17.05 22.23 14.86
C GLY A 115 -18.39 21.52 14.62
N ASP A 116 -18.65 21.03 13.40
CA ASP A 116 -19.96 20.50 13.02
C ASP A 116 -20.13 19.03 13.44
N ALA A 117 -21.20 18.74 14.19
CA ALA A 117 -21.55 17.40 14.64
C ALA A 117 -22.02 16.49 13.50
N ALA A 118 -22.59 17.05 12.42
CA ALA A 118 -23.00 16.28 11.24
C ALA A 118 -21.81 15.63 10.51
N PHE A 119 -20.62 16.23 10.62
CA PHE A 119 -19.39 15.70 10.06
C PHE A 119 -18.98 14.36 10.72
N LEU A 120 -19.13 14.25 12.06
CA LEU A 120 -18.77 13.04 12.80
C LEU A 120 -19.66 11.84 12.45
N ALA A 121 -20.91 12.07 12.04
CA ALA A 121 -21.83 11.01 11.63
C ALA A 121 -21.45 10.36 10.29
N ILE A 122 -20.68 11.05 9.43
CA ILE A 122 -20.28 10.58 8.10
C ILE A 122 -19.00 9.71 8.17
N VAL A 123 -18.14 9.96 9.17
CA VAL A 123 -16.86 9.26 9.41
C VAL A 123 -16.91 7.72 9.34
N PRO A 124 -17.88 7.03 9.96
CA PRO A 124 -17.92 5.56 9.91
C PRO A 124 -18.21 5.02 8.50
N TYR A 125 -19.07 5.69 7.72
CA TYR A 125 -19.40 5.27 6.35
C TYR A 125 -18.21 5.41 5.41
N SER A 126 -17.45 6.49 5.56
CA SER A 126 -16.22 6.73 4.80
C SER A 126 -15.12 5.73 5.14
N LEU A 127 -14.98 5.31 6.40
CA LEU A 127 -14.05 4.24 6.80
C LEU A 127 -14.40 2.90 6.14
N ILE A 128 -15.68 2.52 6.15
CA ILE A 128 -16.15 1.27 5.53
C ILE A 128 -15.87 1.28 4.03
N ALA A 129 -16.21 2.38 3.34
CA ALA A 129 -15.92 2.53 1.92
C ALA A 129 -14.42 2.44 1.62
N MET A 130 -13.59 3.07 2.45
CA MET A 130 -12.13 3.03 2.30
C MET A 130 -11.59 1.61 2.50
N ILE A 131 -12.03 0.90 3.54
CA ILE A 131 -11.65 -0.50 3.81
C ILE A 131 -12.02 -1.38 2.61
N PHE A 132 -13.26 -1.26 2.11
CA PHE A 132 -13.75 -2.11 1.03
C PHE A 132 -12.94 -1.91 -0.26
N PHE A 133 -12.72 -0.66 -0.64
CA PHE A 133 -11.97 -0.31 -1.84
C PHE A 133 -10.49 -0.72 -1.72
N PHE A 134 -9.90 -0.52 -0.54
CA PHE A 134 -8.51 -0.88 -0.28
C PHE A 134 -8.31 -2.39 -0.24
N ALA A 135 -9.20 -3.14 0.41
CA ALA A 135 -9.16 -4.60 0.47
C ALA A 135 -9.25 -5.20 -0.94
N PHE A 136 -10.20 -4.72 -1.76
CA PHE A 136 -10.36 -5.20 -3.13
C PHE A 136 -9.12 -4.94 -4.00
N THR A 137 -8.61 -3.70 -3.97
CA THR A 137 -7.41 -3.32 -4.73
C THR A 137 -6.18 -4.10 -4.25
N THR A 138 -6.09 -4.32 -2.94
CA THR A 138 -5.01 -5.09 -2.34
C THR A 138 -4.99 -6.51 -2.87
N VAL A 139 -6.11 -7.22 -2.88
CA VAL A 139 -6.13 -8.64 -3.27
C VAL A 139 -5.58 -8.81 -4.70
N ILE A 140 -5.95 -7.92 -5.61
CA ILE A 140 -5.48 -7.93 -7.01
C ILE A 140 -3.98 -7.62 -7.09
N VAL A 141 -3.53 -6.54 -6.43
CA VAL A 141 -2.10 -6.15 -6.43
C VAL A 141 -1.25 -7.19 -5.70
N ALA A 142 -1.80 -7.84 -4.68
CA ALA A 142 -1.15 -8.84 -3.85
C ALA A 142 -0.84 -10.11 -4.60
N PHE A 143 -1.83 -10.62 -5.33
CA PHE A 143 -1.66 -11.82 -6.13
C PHE A 143 -0.67 -11.60 -7.27
N THR A 144 -0.69 -10.44 -7.89
CA THR A 144 0.11 -10.21 -9.11
C THR A 144 1.52 -9.71 -8.79
N GLY A 145 1.65 -8.70 -7.92
CA GLY A 145 2.93 -8.09 -7.57
C GLY A 145 3.74 -8.90 -6.55
N GLY A 146 3.08 -9.46 -5.54
CA GLY A 146 3.75 -10.23 -4.49
C GLY A 146 4.43 -11.49 -5.01
N LEU A 147 3.73 -12.23 -5.87
CA LEU A 147 4.28 -13.42 -6.53
C LEU A 147 5.50 -13.09 -7.40
N LEU A 148 5.43 -12.01 -8.16
CA LEU A 148 6.49 -11.60 -9.09
C LEU A 148 7.76 -11.18 -8.33
N VAL A 149 7.62 -10.45 -7.23
CA VAL A 149 8.73 -10.07 -6.34
C VAL A 149 9.41 -11.29 -5.72
N VAL A 150 8.63 -12.23 -5.18
CA VAL A 150 9.18 -13.42 -4.53
C VAL A 150 9.77 -14.40 -5.54
N TYR A 151 9.18 -14.51 -6.73
CA TYR A 151 9.71 -15.32 -7.83
C TYR A 151 11.11 -14.87 -8.24
N LEU A 152 11.28 -13.58 -8.52
CA LEU A 152 12.57 -13.01 -8.92
C LEU A 152 13.61 -13.09 -7.80
N THR A 153 13.18 -12.91 -6.55
CA THR A 153 14.06 -13.07 -5.38
C THR A 153 14.56 -14.52 -5.29
N LYS A 154 13.67 -15.51 -5.42
CA LYS A 154 14.02 -16.93 -5.40
C LYS A 154 14.97 -17.31 -6.55
N GLN A 155 14.70 -16.83 -7.76
CA GLN A 155 15.54 -17.10 -8.92
C GLN A 155 16.96 -16.55 -8.74
N LYS A 156 17.10 -15.32 -8.22
CA LYS A 156 18.42 -14.74 -7.96
C LYS A 156 19.16 -15.45 -6.82
N LEU A 157 18.46 -15.88 -5.77
CA LEU A 157 19.06 -16.68 -4.69
C LEU A 157 19.62 -18.01 -5.22
N LYS A 158 18.88 -18.71 -6.09
CA LYS A 158 19.37 -19.95 -6.73
C LYS A 158 20.66 -19.73 -7.54
N ILE A 159 20.70 -18.66 -8.34
CA ILE A 159 21.89 -18.32 -9.15
C ILE A 159 23.10 -18.05 -8.25
N MET A 160 22.90 -17.35 -7.12
CA MET A 160 23.99 -17.07 -6.17
C MET A 160 24.46 -18.30 -5.39
N GLN A 161 23.63 -19.33 -5.26
CA GLN A 161 23.96 -20.60 -4.58
C GLN A 161 24.56 -21.66 -5.53
N GLY A 162 24.76 -21.33 -6.82
CA GLY A 162 25.41 -22.23 -7.79
C GLY A 162 24.64 -23.51 -8.11
N THR A 163 23.37 -23.61 -7.70
CA THR A 163 22.53 -24.78 -7.97
C THR A 163 21.66 -24.47 -9.19
N GLN A 164 22.08 -24.98 -10.35
CA GLN A 164 21.26 -25.02 -11.57
C GLN A 164 20.01 -25.87 -11.32
#